data_AF-A0AAX2IMA8-F1
#
_entry.id   AF-A0AAX2IMA8-F1
#
_cell.length_a   1.000
_cell.length_b   1.000
_cell.length_c   1.000
_cell.angle_alpha   90.00
_cell.angle_beta   90.00
_cell.angle_gamma   90.00
#
_symmetry.space_group_name_H-M   'P 1'
#
loop_
_entity.id
_entity.type
_entity.pdbx_description
1 polymer ?
#
loop_
_entity_poly.entity_id
_entity_poly.type
_entity_poly.pdbx_seq_one_letter_code
_entity_poly.pdbx_strand_id
1 'polypeptide(L)' 'MIPHTYISIATGLPCPASGIWESMGNFKTTITIMKGEVMPAYCGRKTCWKLLLS' A
#
# COMPACT_ATOMS: atom_id res chain seq x y z
N MET A 1 1.86 1.14 22.69
CA MET A 1 1.50 1.24 21.26
C MET A 1 2.50 2.18 20.62
N ILE A 2 3.45 1.69 19.84
CA ILE A 2 4.47 2.56 19.23
C ILE A 2 3.86 3.13 17.94
N PRO A 3 3.60 4.45 17.84
CA PRO A 3 3.12 5.05 16.61
C PRO A 3 4.32 5.19 15.67
N HIS A 4 4.64 4.13 14.96
CA HIS A 4 5.44 4.28 13.75
C HIS A 4 4.49 4.83 12.71
N THR A 5 4.60 6.14 12.43
CA THR A 5 3.83 6.84 11.40
C THR A 5 4.17 6.27 10.02
N TYR A 6 3.65 5.10 9.69
CA TYR A 6 3.79 4.53 8.35
C TYR A 6 2.69 5.09 7.46
N ILE A 7 3.05 5.45 6.24
CA ILE A 7 2.06 5.85 5.24
C ILE A 7 1.30 4.59 4.85
N SER A 8 -0.02 4.63 4.98
CA SER A 8 -0.90 3.59 4.47
C SER A 8 -2.06 4.17 3.69
N ILE A 9 -2.56 3.38 2.75
CA ILE A 9 -3.65 3.79 1.89
C ILE A 9 -4.47 2.58 1.45
N ALA A 10 -5.77 2.78 1.26
CA ALA A 10 -6.67 1.74 0.81
C ALA A 10 -6.60 1.52 -0.71
N THR A 11 -6.91 0.30 -1.13
CA THR A 11 -7.17 -0.05 -2.53
C THR A 11 -8.16 0.92 -3.19
N GLY A 12 -7.89 1.31 -4.42
CA GLY A 12 -8.73 2.20 -5.22
C GLY A 12 -8.44 3.69 -5.04
N LEU A 13 -7.60 4.07 -4.06
CA LEU A 13 -7.18 5.45 -3.88
C LEU A 13 -5.86 5.75 -4.65
N PRO A 14 -5.64 7.01 -5.07
CA PRO A 14 -4.38 7.41 -5.71
C PRO A 14 -3.19 7.29 -4.76
N CYS A 15 -2.10 6.73 -5.26
CA CYS A 15 -0.86 6.53 -4.53
C CYS A 15 -0.27 7.87 -4.07
N PRO A 16 -0.01 8.07 -2.76
CA PRO A 16 0.45 9.35 -2.25
C PRO A 16 1.95 9.59 -2.50
N ALA A 17 2.74 8.51 -2.64
CA ALA A 17 4.18 8.54 -2.83
C ALA A 17 4.65 7.34 -3.66
N SER A 18 5.53 7.57 -4.64
CA SER A 18 6.18 6.49 -5.37
C SER A 18 6.97 5.61 -4.41
N GLY A 19 6.99 4.30 -4.63
CA GLY A 19 7.74 3.40 -3.77
C GLY A 19 7.31 1.94 -3.82
N ILE A 20 7.87 1.16 -2.90
CA ILE A 20 7.50 -0.23 -2.64
C ILE A 20 6.45 -0.26 -1.53
N TRP A 21 5.30 -0.85 -1.85
CA TRP A 21 4.14 -0.95 -0.98
C TRP A 21 3.87 -2.41 -0.62
N GLU A 22 3.60 -2.70 0.65
CA GLU A 22 3.22 -4.02 1.17
C GLU A 22 1.71 -4.10 1.43
N SER A 23 1.05 -5.17 0.97
CA SER A 23 -0.35 -5.43 1.32
C SER A 23 -0.48 -5.80 2.80
N MET A 24 -1.42 -5.16 3.49
CA MET A 24 -1.70 -5.41 4.89
C MET A 24 -2.72 -6.54 5.05
N GLY A 25 -2.39 -7.58 5.81
CA GLY A 25 -3.27 -8.73 6.08
C GLY A 25 -2.47 -9.98 6.44
N ASN A 26 -3.15 -11.14 6.48
CA ASN A 26 -2.50 -12.43 6.74
C ASN A 26 -1.56 -12.84 5.61
N PHE A 27 -1.90 -12.47 4.38
CA PHE A 27 -1.07 -12.69 3.20
C PHE A 27 -0.47 -11.35 2.76
N LYS A 28 0.85 -11.33 2.64
CA LYS A 28 1.62 -10.14 2.30
C LYS A 28 2.21 -10.29 0.91
N THR A 29 2.05 -9.25 0.10
CA THR A 29 2.74 -9.08 -1.17
C THR A 29 3.33 -7.68 -1.23
N THR A 30 4.40 -7.51 -1.99
CA THR A 30 5.01 -6.21 -2.25
C THR A 30 4.87 -5.85 -3.72
N ILE A 31 4.58 -4.58 -3.98
CA ILE A 31 4.46 -4.05 -5.34
C ILE A 31 5.08 -2.66 -5.42
N THR A 32 5.59 -2.31 -6.60
CA THR A 32 6.07 -0.96 -6.89
C THR A 32 4.94 -0.15 -7.51
N ILE A 33 4.65 1.03 -6.94
CA ILE A 33 3.59 1.92 -7.43
C ILE A 33 4.15 3.34 -7.51
N MET A 34 3.84 4.06 -8.58
CA MET A 34 4.21 5.46 -8.75
C MET A 34 3.17 6.40 -8.13
N LYS A 35 3.58 7.55 -7.63
CA LYS A 35 2.67 8.58 -7.12
C LYS A 35 1.60 8.90 -8.17
N GLY A 36 0.34 8.95 -7.73
CA GLY A 36 -0.82 9.21 -8.59
C GLY A 36 -1.48 7.96 -9.20
N GLU A 37 -0.76 6.84 -9.32
CA GLU A 37 -1.33 5.56 -9.77
C GLU A 37 -2.37 5.03 -8.77
N VAL A 38 -3.36 4.29 -9.25
CA VAL A 38 -4.40 3.73 -8.40
C VAL A 38 -3.88 2.52 -7.63
N MET A 39 -4.06 2.52 -6.31
CA MET A 39 -3.70 1.39 -5.45
C MET A 39 -4.48 0.12 -5.85
N PRO A 40 -3.81 -0.97 -6.27
CA PRO A 40 -4.49 -2.13 -6.83
C PRO A 40 -5.14 -3.00 -5.76
N ALA A 41 -6.10 -3.82 -6.18
CA ALA A 41 -6.64 -4.88 -5.35
C ALA A 41 -5.67 -6.07 -5.31
N TYR A 42 -5.64 -6.80 -4.19
CA TYR A 42 -4.88 -8.05 -4.09
C TYR A 42 -5.85 -9.24 -4.16
N CYS A 43 -5.66 -10.12 -5.14
CA CYS A 43 -6.56 -11.26 -5.42
C CYS A 43 -8.06 -10.86 -5.51
N GLY A 44 -8.33 -9.71 -6.14
CA GLY A 44 -9.69 -9.17 -6.28
C GLY A 44 -10.31 -8.63 -4.98
N ARG A 45 -9.54 -8.57 -3.88
CA ARG A 45 -10.00 -8.09 -2.57
C ARG A 45 -9.43 -6.71 -2.26
N LYS A 46 -10.24 -5.88 -1.58
CA LYS A 46 -9.79 -4.61 -1.02
C LYS A 46 -8.84 -4.89 0.13
N THR A 47 -7.67 -4.26 0.06
CA THR A 47 -6.64 -4.28 1.10
C THR A 47 -6.16 -2.87 1.40
N CYS A 48 -5.53 -2.68 2.55
CA CYS A 48 -4.67 -1.54 2.78
C CYS A 48 -3.24 -1.87 2.32
N TRP A 49 -2.53 -0.84 1.91
CA TRP A 49 -1.13 -0.90 1.50
C TRP A 49 -0.31 -0.06 2.46
N LYS A 50 0.89 -0.53 2.81
CA LYS A 50 1.85 0.16 3.67
C LYS A 50 3.10 0.48 2.87
N LEU A 51 3.54 1.73 2.88
CA LEU A 51 4.80 2.12 2.26
C LEU A 51 5.98 1.52 3.04
N LEU A 52 6.87 0.82 2.34
CA LEU A 52 8.11 0.27 2.89
C LEU A 52 9.33 1.14 2.54
N LEU A 53 9.40 1.57 1.27
CA LEU A 53 10.51 2.36 0.72
C LEU A 53 9.93 3.34 -0.31
N SER A 54 10.30 4.62 -0.22
CA SER A 54 9.95 5.67 -1.21
C SER A 54 11.15 6.10 -2.02
#